data_AF-A0A1F8FCS1-F1
#
_entry.id   AF-A0A1F8FCS1-F1
#
_cell.length_a   1.000
_cell.length_b   1.000
_cell.length_c   1.000
_cell.angle_alpha   90.00
_cell.angle_beta   90.00
_cell.angle_gamma   90.00
#
_symmetry.space_group_name_H-M   'P 1'
#
loop_
_entity.id
_entity.type
_entity.pdbx_description
1 polymer ?
#
loop_
_entity_poly.entity_id
_entity_poly.type
_entity_poly.pdbx_seq_one_letter_code
_entity_poly.pdbx_strand_id
1 'polypeptide(L)'
;MPKTDTERYMALAAERNKIEEQMRVLAWQIAPDDLKDILCGENGFFLKNQEEQATKWLISPRWEFSGRSPIQVVLEGEPEKVIQFLGRLLAGVYF
;
A
#
# COMPACT_ATOMS: atom_id res chain seq x y z
N MET A 1 -37.23 14.44 -6.49
CA MET A 1 -37.33 13.04 -6.93
C MET A 1 -36.39 12.20 -6.09
N PRO A 2 -36.81 11.04 -5.56
CA PRO A 2 -35.88 10.12 -4.88
C PRO A 2 -34.85 9.59 -5.89
N LYS A 3 -33.58 9.53 -5.48
CA LYS A 3 -32.50 8.97 -6.31
C LYS A 3 -32.81 7.50 -6.62
N THR A 4 -32.65 7.09 -7.87
CA THR A 4 -32.70 5.70 -8.30
C THR A 4 -31.58 4.90 -7.62
N ASP A 5 -31.75 3.59 -7.44
CA ASP A 5 -30.73 2.74 -6.82
C ASP A 5 -29.39 2.79 -7.57
N THR A 6 -29.43 2.99 -8.89
CA THR A 6 -28.24 3.24 -9.73
C THR A 6 -27.49 4.51 -9.33
N GLU A 7 -28.20 5.63 -9.12
CA GLU A 7 -27.58 6.89 -8.69
C GLU A 7 -27.00 6.78 -7.27
N ARG A 8 -27.63 5.99 -6.39
CA ARG A 8 -27.11 5.70 -5.05
C ARG A 8 -25.84 4.86 -5.12
N TYR A 9 -25.82 3.81 -5.94
CA TYR A 9 -24.64 2.97 -6.16
C TYR A 9 -23.46 3.76 -6.74
N MET A 10 -23.70 4.59 -7.76
CA MET A 10 -22.65 5.41 -8.38
C MET A 10 -22.05 6.41 -7.39
N ALA A 11 -22.87 7.00 -6.51
CA ALA A 11 -22.38 7.89 -5.46
C ALA A 11 -21.48 7.15 -4.44
N LEU A 12 -21.87 5.95 -4.02
CA LEU A 12 -21.07 5.12 -3.12
C LEU A 12 -19.75 4.67 -3.76
N ALA A 13 -19.77 4.32 -5.05
CA ALA A 13 -18.56 3.95 -5.78
C ALA A 13 -17.57 5.13 -5.88
N ALA A 14 -18.07 6.35 -6.13
CA ALA A 14 -17.24 7.55 -6.15
C ALA A 14 -16.64 7.87 -4.78
N GLU A 15 -17.42 7.73 -3.71
CA GLU A 15 -16.96 7.93 -2.33
C GLU A 15 -15.88 6.92 -1.96
N ARG A 16 -16.08 5.63 -2.27
CA ARG A 16 -15.07 4.58 -2.08
C ARG A 16 -13.76 4.94 -2.79
N ASN A 17 -13.82 5.33 -4.06
CA ASN A 17 -12.60 5.66 -4.82
C ASN A 17 -11.84 6.83 -4.19
N LYS A 18 -12.55 7.83 -3.67
CA LYS A 18 -11.94 8.96 -2.96
C LYS A 18 -11.24 8.51 -1.68
N ILE A 19 -11.87 7.65 -0.89
CA ILE A 19 -11.30 7.10 0.34
C ILE A 19 -10.05 6.28 0.01
N GLU A 20 -10.10 5.42 -1.00
CA GLU A 20 -8.94 4.62 -1.43
C GLU A 20 -7.75 5.51 -1.83
N GLU A 21 -8.00 6.60 -2.56
CA GLU A 21 -6.94 7.54 -2.94
C GLU A 21 -6.34 8.24 -1.72
N GLN A 22 -7.17 8.69 -0.78
CA GLN A 22 -6.71 9.29 0.48
C GLN A 22 -5.85 8.32 1.30
N MET A 23 -6.24 7.03 1.35
CA MET A 23 -5.47 6.00 2.03
C MET A 23 -4.11 5.77 1.38
N ARG A 24 -4.01 5.78 0.05
CA ARG A 24 -2.74 5.63 -0.68
C ARG A 24 -1.79 6.79 -0.37
N VAL A 25 -2.28 8.03 -0.48
CA VAL A 25 -1.49 9.23 -0.18
C VAL A 25 -0.99 9.20 1.26
N LEU A 26 -1.86 8.88 2.22
CA LEU A 26 -1.47 8.81 3.63
C LEU A 26 -0.44 7.71 3.86
N ALA A 27 -0.66 6.52 3.30
CA ALA A 27 0.28 5.40 3.43
C ALA A 27 1.67 5.75 2.87
N TRP A 28 1.75 6.49 1.76
CA TRP A 28 3.01 6.99 1.25
C TRP A 28 3.67 7.95 2.23
N GLN A 29 2.94 8.95 2.71
CA GLN A 29 3.48 10.02 3.57
C GLN A 29 4.07 9.47 4.88
N ILE A 30 3.44 8.46 5.46
CA ILE A 30 3.87 7.87 6.74
C ILE A 30 4.89 6.75 6.58
N ALA A 31 5.09 6.22 5.37
CA ALA A 31 6.07 5.16 5.14
C ALA A 31 7.50 5.68 5.44
N PRO A 32 8.34 4.88 6.12
CA PRO A 32 9.76 5.22 6.33
C PRO A 32 10.49 5.39 5.00
N ASP A 33 11.46 6.30 4.96
CA ASP A 33 12.18 6.62 3.73
C ASP A 33 12.98 5.42 3.20
N ASP A 34 13.60 4.61 4.08
CA ASP A 34 14.27 3.36 3.68
C ASP A 34 13.31 2.40 2.94
N LEU A 35 12.05 2.36 3.37
CA LEU A 35 11.03 1.53 2.74
C LEU A 35 10.66 2.09 1.36
N LYS A 36 10.47 3.40 1.26
CA LYS A 36 10.22 4.08 -0.03
C LYS A 36 11.37 3.87 -0.99
N ASP A 37 12.62 3.97 -0.52
CA ASP A 37 13.83 3.75 -1.32
C ASP A 37 13.93 2.31 -1.80
N ILE A 38 13.55 1.32 -1.00
CA ILE A 38 13.51 -0.08 -1.43
C ILE A 38 12.41 -0.33 -2.49
N LEU A 39 11.24 0.30 -2.34
CA LEU A 39 10.14 0.15 -3.28
C LEU A 39 10.40 0.88 -4.60
N CYS A 40 11.03 2.05 -4.56
CA CYS A 40 11.09 3.01 -5.66
C CYS A 40 12.52 3.45 -6.07
N GLY A 41 13.59 2.97 -5.44
CA GLY A 41 14.97 3.36 -5.79
C GLY A 41 15.43 2.87 -7.17
N GLU A 42 16.71 3.14 -7.51
CA GLU A 42 17.31 2.78 -8.80
C GLU A 42 17.23 1.28 -9.14
N ASN A 43 17.17 0.42 -8.11
CA ASN A 43 16.98 -1.03 -8.22
C ASN A 43 15.63 -1.50 -7.64
N GLY A 44 14.66 -0.59 -7.49
CA GLY A 44 13.41 -0.84 -6.78
C GLY A 44 12.67 -2.08 -7.29
N PHE A 45 12.12 -2.87 -6.37
CA PHE A 45 11.48 -4.16 -6.66
C PHE A 45 10.24 -4.01 -7.58
N PHE A 46 9.64 -2.82 -7.63
CA PHE A 46 8.38 -2.53 -8.33
C PHE A 46 8.51 -1.40 -9.36
N LEU A 47 9.32 -1.63 -10.41
CA LEU A 47 9.29 -1.06 -11.77
C LEU A 47 8.50 0.25 -12.05
N LYS A 48 9.21 1.27 -12.60
CA LYS A 48 8.82 2.34 -13.57
C LYS A 48 7.58 3.24 -13.34
N ASN A 49 6.63 2.91 -12.47
CA ASN A 49 5.46 3.72 -12.07
C ASN A 49 5.31 3.69 -10.54
N GLN A 50 6.39 4.10 -9.87
CA GLN A 50 6.80 3.50 -8.60
C GLN A 50 5.89 3.87 -7.43
N GLU A 51 5.36 5.10 -7.36
CA GLU A 51 4.57 5.55 -6.20
C GLU A 51 3.19 4.88 -6.12
N GLU A 52 2.44 4.79 -7.23
CA GLU A 52 1.09 4.21 -7.20
C GLU A 52 1.12 2.71 -6.87
N GLN A 53 2.10 1.97 -7.42
CA GLN A 53 2.24 0.55 -7.13
C GLN A 53 2.77 0.31 -5.71
N ALA A 54 3.73 1.12 -5.25
CA ALA A 54 4.24 1.08 -3.89
C ALA A 54 3.14 1.35 -2.86
N THR A 55 2.32 2.38 -3.08
CA THR A 55 1.20 2.70 -2.18
C THR A 55 0.14 1.62 -2.16
N LYS A 56 -0.22 1.03 -3.31
CA LYS A 56 -1.10 -0.15 -3.36
C LYS A 56 -0.50 -1.32 -2.59
N TRP A 57 0.80 -1.57 -2.74
CA TRP A 57 1.50 -2.65 -2.06
C TRP A 57 1.47 -2.45 -0.53
N LEU A 58 1.67 -1.21 -0.07
CA LEU A 58 1.67 -0.80 1.33
C LEU A 58 0.33 -1.01 2.03
N ILE A 59 -0.79 -0.78 1.34
CA ILE A 59 -2.15 -0.89 1.91
C ILE A 59 -2.77 -2.28 1.74
N SER A 60 -2.17 -3.16 0.95
CA SER A 60 -2.71 -4.50 0.69
C SER A 60 -2.33 -5.48 1.81
N PRO A 61 -3.29 -6.22 2.39
CA PRO A 61 -3.04 -7.32 3.32
C PRO A 61 -2.03 -8.35 2.80
N ARG A 62 -1.18 -8.85 3.70
CA ARG A 62 -0.16 -9.86 3.39
C ARG A 62 -0.18 -10.99 4.40
N TRP A 63 -0.04 -12.22 3.90
CA TRP A 63 -0.04 -13.41 4.76
C TRP A 63 1.23 -13.46 5.61
N GLU A 64 2.35 -12.94 5.10
CA GLU A 64 3.63 -12.79 5.81
C GLU A 64 3.51 -11.89 7.04
N PHE A 65 2.48 -11.03 7.06
CA PHE A 65 2.15 -10.14 8.17
C PHE A 65 0.87 -10.55 8.90
N SER A 66 0.46 -11.83 8.79
CA SER A 66 -0.73 -12.38 9.43
C SER A 66 -2.03 -11.68 9.01
N GLY A 67 -2.13 -11.30 7.73
CA GLY A 67 -3.28 -10.61 7.16
C GLY A 67 -3.27 -9.10 7.35
N ARG A 68 -2.27 -8.54 8.05
CA ARG A 68 -2.06 -7.08 8.11
C ARG A 68 -1.45 -6.58 6.81
N SER A 69 -1.74 -5.34 6.45
CA SER A 69 -1.02 -4.65 5.39
C SER A 69 0.34 -4.15 5.91
N PRO A 70 1.34 -3.99 5.03
CA PRO A 70 2.64 -3.45 5.43
C PRO A 70 2.54 -2.14 6.22
N ILE A 71 1.61 -1.25 5.85
CA ILE A 71 1.45 0.03 6.54
C ILE A 71 0.86 -0.13 7.95
N GLN A 72 0.00 -1.13 8.18
CA GLN A 72 -0.47 -1.45 9.53
C GLN A 72 0.69 -1.90 10.43
N VAL A 73 1.58 -2.74 9.90
CA VAL A 73 2.77 -3.19 10.63
C VAL A 73 3.69 -2.01 11.00
N VAL A 74 3.87 -1.05 10.07
CA VAL A 74 4.60 0.19 10.34
C VAL A 74 3.93 1.01 11.44
N LEU A 75 2.61 1.20 11.36
CA LEU A 75 1.83 1.98 12.34
C LEU A 75 1.82 1.34 13.74
N GLU A 76 1.98 0.02 13.82
CA GLU A 76 2.13 -0.73 15.07
C GLU A 76 3.56 -0.64 15.65
N GLY A 77 4.47 0.07 14.99
CA GLY A 77 5.84 0.29 15.45
C GLY A 77 6.81 -0.81 15.05
N GLU A 78 6.51 -1.58 14.00
CA GLU A 78 7.37 -2.67 13.52
C GLU A 78 7.89 -2.47 12.07
N PRO A 79 8.35 -1.27 11.65
CA PRO A 79 8.75 -1.02 10.27
C PRO A 79 9.91 -1.90 9.78
N GLU A 80 10.82 -2.30 10.67
CA GLU A 80 11.98 -3.16 10.35
C GLU A 80 11.54 -4.53 9.84
N LYS A 81 10.39 -5.05 10.29
CA LYS A 81 9.85 -6.32 9.77
C LYS A 81 9.51 -6.21 8.29
N VAL A 82 8.97 -5.05 7.88
CA VAL A 82 8.60 -4.79 6.50
C VAL A 82 9.86 -4.58 5.64
N ILE A 83 10.83 -3.83 6.15
CA ILE A 83 12.13 -3.61 5.50
C ILE A 83 12.87 -4.95 5.30
N GLN A 84 12.96 -5.79 6.33
CA GLN A 84 13.59 -7.11 6.23
C GLN A 84 12.86 -8.04 5.25
N PHE A 85 11.54 -7.97 5.18
CA PHE A 85 10.78 -8.72 4.19
C PHE A 85 11.13 -8.27 2.77
N LEU A 86 11.08 -6.97 2.50
CA LEU A 86 11.45 -6.43 1.18
C LEU A 86 12.91 -6.72 0.82
N GLY A 87 13.83 -6.66 1.78
CA GLY A 87 15.23 -7.04 1.58
C GLY A 87 15.41 -8.50 1.18
N ARG A 88 14.61 -9.42 1.74
CA ARG A 88 14.62 -10.84 1.35
C ARG A 88 14.05 -11.05 -0.06
N LEU A 89 12.99 -10.33 -0.40
CA LEU A 89 12.45 -10.34 -1.76
C LEU A 89 13.51 -9.87 -2.76
N LEU A 90 14.20 -8.75 -2.50
CA LEU A 90 15.30 -8.24 -3.33
C LEU A 90 16.44 -9.25 -3.51
N ALA A 91 16.72 -10.05 -2.48
CA ALA A 91 17.70 -11.13 -2.54
C ALA A 91 17.20 -12.38 -3.29
N GLY A 92 15.98 -12.37 -3.84
CA GLY A 92 15.40 -13.49 -4.57
C GLY A 92 14.87 -14.62 -3.68
N VAL A 93 14.63 -14.34 -2.39
CA VAL A 93 14.06 -15.31 -1.44
C VAL A 93 12.54 -15.19 -1.44
N TYR A 94 11.86 -16.21 -1.94
CA TYR A 94 10.40 -16.32 -1.98
C TYR A 94 9.91 -17.31 -0.91
N PHE A 95 8.75 -17.04 -0.32
CA PHE A 95 8.15 -17.82 0.77
C PHE A 95 6.82 -18.46 0.35
#